data_AF-A0A839TT45-F1
#
_entry.id   AF-A0A839TT45-F1
#
_cell.length_a   1.000
_cell.length_b   1.000
_cell.length_c   1.000
_cell.angle_alpha   90.00
_cell.angle_beta   90.00
_cell.angle_gamma   90.00
#
_symmetry.space_group_name_H-M   'P 1'
#
loop_
_entity.id
_entity.type
_entity.pdbx_description
1 polymer ?
#
loop_
_entity_poly.entity_id
_entity_poly.type
_entity_poly.pdbx_seq_one_letter_code
_entity_poly.pdbx_strand_id
1 'polypeptide(L)' 'MKIIGSCDGRTALIGSFGKSLKLSALETDHPSVIEMLNNAFFHDVIADRIEQDFSGELEEKYGKHYERMMDPYRGMLE' A
#
# COMPACT_ATOMS: atom_id res chain seq x y z
N MET A 1 4.50 1.32 8.29
CA MET A 1 3.30 2.10 8.63
C MET A 1 2.22 1.65 7.68
N LYS A 2 1.25 0.86 8.17
CA LYS A 2 0.19 0.30 7.33
C LYS A 2 -1.10 1.00 7.75
N ILE A 3 -1.70 1.72 6.81
CA ILE A 3 -2.83 2.59 7.11
C ILE A 3 -4.11 1.82 6.79
N ILE A 4 -5.05 1.81 7.74
CA ILE A 4 -6.29 1.06 7.62
C ILE A 4 -7.40 2.09 7.39
N GLY A 5 -7.83 2.24 6.14
CA GLY A 5 -8.98 3.10 5.81
C GLY A 5 -10.25 2.56 6.46
N SER A 6 -11.13 3.44 6.94
CA SER A 6 -12.45 3.02 7.41
C SER A 6 -13.34 2.66 6.22
N CYS A 7 -14.15 1.63 6.39
CA CYS A 7 -15.09 1.13 5.38
C CYS A 7 -16.23 2.12 5.07
N ASP A 8 -16.37 3.19 5.87
CA ASP A 8 -17.44 4.19 5.76
C ASP A 8 -17.05 5.49 5.04
N GLY A 9 -15.77 5.69 4.72
CA GLY A 9 -15.25 6.91 4.10
C GLY A 9 -15.40 8.19 4.94
N ARG A 10 -15.74 8.08 6.23
CA ARG A 10 -15.97 9.21 7.15
C ARG A 10 -14.93 9.32 8.24
N THR A 11 -14.25 8.21 8.53
CA THR A 11 -13.21 8.13 9.55
C THR A 11 -11.97 7.46 8.97
N ALA A 12 -10.82 7.72 9.56
CA ALA A 12 -9.53 7.18 9.15
C ALA A 12 -8.79 6.64 10.36
N LEU A 13 -8.26 5.43 10.26
CA LEU A 13 -7.43 4.81 11.30
C LEU A 13 -5.98 4.68 10.80
N ILE A 14 -5.10 5.48 11.37
CA ILE A 14 -3.66 5.44 11.08
C ILE A 14 -2.96 4.64 12.16
N GLY A 15 -2.39 3.49 11.77
CA GLY A 15 -1.64 2.61 12.66
C GLY A 15 -0.18 2.45 12.25
N SER A 16 0.69 2.26 13.23
CA SER A 16 2.01 1.69 12.98
C SER A 16 2.04 0.25 13.48
N PHE A 17 2.17 -0.70 12.56
CA PHE A 17 2.50 -2.09 12.83
C PHE A 17 3.94 -2.29 12.40
N GLY A 18 4.87 -2.24 13.35
CA GLY A 18 6.28 -2.50 13.11
C GLY A 18 6.88 -3.15 14.33
N LYS A 19 7.69 -4.21 14.15
CA LYS A 19 8.29 -4.97 15.25
C LYS A 19 9.19 -4.12 16.16
N SER A 20 9.64 -2.96 15.69
CA SER A 20 10.53 -2.03 16.40
C SER A 20 9.83 -0.80 16.99
N LEU A 21 8.55 -0.57 16.69
CA LEU A 21 7.81 0.61 17.15
C LEU A 21 6.69 0.18 18.10
N LYS A 22 6.44 1.00 19.13
CA LYS A 22 5.29 0.81 20.02
C LYS A 22 4.02 0.89 19.18
N LEU A 23 3.19 -0.16 19.24
CA LEU A 23 1.88 -0.18 18.58
C LEU A 23 1.06 1.01 19.06
N SER A 24 0.64 1.84 18.11
CA SER A 24 -0.24 2.97 18.32
C SER A 24 -1.14 3.14 17.11
N ALA A 25 -2.39 3.50 17.36
CA ALA A 25 -3.36 3.86 16.33
C ALA A 25 -3.94 5.24 16.66
N LEU A 26 -4.16 6.04 15.62
CA LEU A 26 -4.86 7.31 15.67
C LEU A 26 -6.10 7.22 14.81
N GLU A 27 -7.25 7.47 15.42
CA GLU A 27 -8.51 7.70 14.71
C GLU A 27 -8.66 9.19 14.43
N THR A 28 -9.05 9.54 13.21
CA THR A 28 -9.30 10.92 12.80
C THR A 28 -10.40 11.01 11.76
N ASP A 29 -11.19 12.08 11.81
CA ASP A 29 -12.21 12.44 10.84
C ASP A 29 -11.76 13.61 9.94
N HIS A 30 -10.48 13.99 10.02
CA HIS A 30 -9.97 15.12 9.27
C HIS A 30 -10.00 14.84 7.75
N PRO A 31 -10.67 15.69 6.94
CA PRO A 31 -10.95 15.40 5.53
C PRO A 31 -9.69 15.19 4.69
N SER A 32 -8.63 15.97 4.93
CA SER A 32 -7.35 15.80 4.20
C SER A 32 -6.67 14.47 4.50
N VAL A 33 -6.86 13.92 5.70
CA VAL A 33 -6.32 12.61 6.04
C VAL A 33 -7.09 11.53 5.30
N ILE A 34 -8.42 11.61 5.32
CA ILE A 34 -9.30 10.69 4.60
C ILE A 34 -8.97 10.69 3.09
N GLU A 35 -8.82 11.87 2.48
CA GLU A 35 -8.47 12.00 1.06
C GLU A 35 -7.10 11.40 0.74
N MET A 36 -6.10 11.64 1.60
CA MET A 36 -4.78 11.03 1.46
C MET A 36 -4.87 9.50 1.46
N LEU A 37 -5.71 8.91 2.33
CA LEU A 37 -5.89 7.45 2.40
C LEU A 37 -6.60 6.90 1.17
N ASN A 38 -7.64 7.59 0.70
CA ASN A 38 -8.35 7.19 -0.50
C ASN A 38 -7.44 7.23 -1.73
N ASN A 39 -6.59 8.26 -1.85
CA ASN A 39 -5.62 8.36 -2.94
C ASN A 39 -4.59 7.22 -2.87
N ALA A 40 -4.01 6.96 -1.69
CA ALA A 40 -3.07 5.85 -1.51
C ALA A 40 -3.71 4.50 -1.88
N PHE A 41 -4.91 4.23 -1.36
CA PHE A 41 -5.65 3.01 -1.68
C PHE A 41 -5.94 2.88 -3.18
N PHE A 42 -6.37 3.97 -3.83
CA PHE A 42 -6.65 3.96 -5.26
C PHE A 42 -5.38 3.68 -6.07
N HIS A 43 -4.25 4.29 -5.70
CA HIS A 43 -2.97 4.02 -6.33
C HIS A 43 -2.57 2.54 -6.20
N ASP A 44 -2.70 1.96 -5.01
CA ASP A 44 -2.38 0.55 -4.75
C ASP A 44 -3.26 -0.39 -5.59
N VAL A 45 -4.58 -0.17 -5.60
CA VAL A 45 -5.52 -1.01 -6.39
C VAL A 45 -5.23 -0.93 -7.89
N ILE A 46 -4.93 0.25 -8.40
CA ILE A 46 -4.61 0.43 -9.82
C ILE A 46 -3.27 -0.22 -10.15
N ALA A 47 -2.25 -0.08 -9.28
CA ALA A 47 -0.96 -0.73 -9.46
C ALA A 47 -1.10 -2.26 -9.46
N ASP A 48 -1.80 -2.82 -8.47
CA ASP A 48 -2.07 -4.26 -8.39
C ASP A 48 -2.79 -4.77 -9.64
N ARG A 49 -3.75 -4.00 -10.16
CA ARG A 49 -4.49 -4.39 -11.35
C ARG A 49 -3.60 -4.38 -12.61
N ILE A 50 -2.75 -3.36 -12.76
CA ILE A 50 -1.78 -3.28 -13.85
C ILE A 50 -0.80 -4.44 -13.76
N GLU A 51 -0.28 -4.76 -12.57
CA GLU A 51 0.63 -5.89 -12.38
C GLU A 51 -0.02 -7.22 -12.76
N GLN A 52 -1.29 -7.44 -12.38
CA GLN A 52 -2.02 -8.65 -12.77
C GLN A 52 -2.21 -8.74 -14.28
N ASP A 53 -2.71 -7.67 -14.91
CA ASP A 53 -3.06 -7.66 -16.34
C ASP A 53 -1.81 -7.73 -17.25
N PHE A 54 -0.69 -7.16 -16.82
CA PHE A 54 0.55 -7.07 -17.62
C PHE A 54 1.68 -7.98 -17.13
N SER A 55 1.43 -8.85 -16.14
CA SER A 55 2.43 -9.76 -15.55
C SER A 55 3.25 -10.51 -16.60
N GLY A 56 2.59 -11.08 -17.62
CA GLY A 56 3.25 -11.80 -18.71
C GLY A 56 4.16 -10.92 -19.58
N GLU A 57 3.73 -9.69 -19.92
CA GLU A 57 4.54 -8.75 -20.71
C GLU A 57 5.73 -8.22 -19.91
N LEU A 58 5.55 -8.02 -18.61
CA LEU A 58 6.60 -7.61 -17.68
C LEU A 58 7.64 -8.72 -17.52
N GLU A 59 7.20 -9.98 -17.41
CA GLU A 59 8.10 -11.14 -17.38
C GLU A 59 8.82 -11.33 -18.72
N GLU A 60 8.16 -11.14 -19.85
CA GLU A 60 8.80 -11.23 -21.17
C GLU A 60 9.89 -10.15 -21.35
N LYS A 61 9.60 -8.91 -20.93
CA LYS A 61 10.48 -7.76 -21.17
C LYS A 61 11.61 -7.62 -20.16
N TYR A 62 11.34 -7.94 -18.89
CA TYR A 62 12.28 -7.76 -17.78
C TYR A 62 12.74 -9.09 -17.15
N GLY A 63 11.96 -10.16 -17.30
CA GLY A 63 12.28 -11.49 -16.77
C GLY A 63 12.64 -11.46 -15.29
N LYS A 64 13.74 -12.15 -14.95
CA LYS A 64 14.25 -12.23 -13.56
C LYS A 64 14.70 -10.88 -12.98
N HIS A 65 14.82 -9.83 -13.81
CA HIS A 65 15.18 -8.49 -13.33
C HIS A 65 13.99 -7.78 -12.69
N TYR A 66 12.75 -8.10 -13.08
CA TYR A 66 11.55 -7.52 -12.50
C TYR A 66 11.43 -7.90 -11.01
N GLU A 67 11.54 -9.19 -10.70
CA GLU A 67 11.56 -9.69 -9.31
C GLU A 67 12.67 -9.04 -8.48
N ARG A 68 13.86 -8.83 -9.06
CA ARG A 68 14.98 -8.15 -8.38
C ARG A 68 14.72 -6.67 -8.08
N MET A 69 13.89 -5.99 -8.87
CA MET A 69 13.51 -4.60 -8.60
C MET A 69 12.57 -4.51 -7.40
N MET A 70 11.72 -5.52 -7.19
CA MET A 70 10.79 -5.58 -6.07
C MET A 70 11.40 -6.09 -4.77
N ASP A 71 12.42 -6.97 -4.86
CA ASP A 71 13.03 -7.66 -3.72
C ASP A 71 13.45 -6.73 -2.55
N PRO A 72 14.08 -5.55 -2.77
CA PRO A 72 14.44 -4.64 -1.69
C PRO A 72 13.23 -4.06 -0.93
N TYR A 73 12.08 -3.96 -1.59
CA TYR A 73 10.87 -3.36 -1.05
C TYR A 73 9.90 -4.41 -0.47
N ARG A 74 9.96 -5.65 -0.95
CA ARG A 74 9.16 -6.78 -0.45
C ARG A 74 9.40 -7.02 1.05
N GLY A 75 10.65 -6.91 1.51
CA GLY A 75 11.01 -7.01 2.93
C GLY A 75 10.62 -5.81 3.81
N MET A 76 10.16 -4.70 3.23
CA MET A 76 9.66 -3.52 3.98
C MET A 76 8.16 -3.61 4.29
N LEU A 77 7.45 -4.58 3.69
CA LEU A 77 6.01 -4.78 3.83
C LEU A 77 5.62 -5.83 4.91
N GLU A 78 6.60 -6.50 5.53
CA GLU A 78 6.43 -7.56 6.57
C GLU A 78 6.71 -7.11 8.01
#